data_AF-A0A2S6N7D2-F1
#
_entry.id   AF-A0A2S6N7D2-F1
#
_cell.length_a   1.000
_cell.length_b   1.000
_cell.length_c   1.000
_cell.angle_alpha   90.00
_cell.angle_beta   90.00
_cell.angle_gamma   90.00
#
_symmetry.space_group_name_H-M   'P 1'
#
loop_
_entity.id
_entity.type
_entity.pdbx_description
1 polymer ?
#
loop_
_entity_poly.entity_id
_entity_poly.type
_entity_poly.pdbx_seq_one_letter_code
_entity_poly.pdbx_strand_id
1 'polypeptide(L)'
;MSISVLTRAYDNARTGANTQETELTAAAVGKRGVRRLFSLHLPGDQRGAEAQPLIVAGVQMPDGKRRDLLLVATMGNLIFGFDANDGTQLWTRALGTPIGGNKSIDEYRINDHWGILSTPVIDAAAGVMYLCAWTSPDGSVGKARHGLHAVRITTGQDVHAAPIDFEGAVYDPGHGAPRQAFASAGRKQRASLLLQANTVFVAFGSLQETSRQARGWIIACDVRAWSITAVWASAAKGFGAGIWQAGSGLVSDAQGHIFCMTGNGTFDAQTDWAESILKLRYTPPAGGQKTGSLAVADWFTPWTDDARVGLDRSGDAFDHPSPTNRRVYTEDVNAGWDDMDLGSGGPILAADHGLILGAGKDGVLFVAKANDMGKTKPHDLDKPQANYQRLAAAPIWFTFFPGFDVKPAPDDISALNQHFFGRTHHQHAAPLLWNSREHGTMLFCWGENSELRAWTLAANGKATYLACSAEVASAQATGQFGGMPGGMMCLTSNGAVANTGVVWACIPYGDANTTVTNGRLLAYDATTFGTFGDGSKQLRVLWDSQDWNLTFLFCKFTPPVVANGKVYVPTYGARIDVYGLA
;
A
#
# COMPACT_ATOMS: atom_id res chain seq x y z
N MET A 1 -6.70 -0.91 27.45
CA MET A 1 -7.88 -1.52 26.76
C MET A 1 -7.35 -2.19 25.51
N SER A 2 -7.91 -3.35 25.14
CA SER A 2 -7.55 -3.98 23.86
C SER A 2 -8.12 -3.17 22.70
N ILE A 3 -7.35 -3.06 21.62
CA ILE A 3 -7.73 -2.38 20.38
C ILE A 3 -8.06 -3.38 19.28
N SER A 4 -8.83 -2.91 18.30
CA SER A 4 -9.09 -3.62 17.05
C SER A 4 -8.34 -2.96 15.91
N VAL A 5 -7.87 -3.76 14.97
CA VAL A 5 -7.25 -3.35 13.70
C VAL A 5 -8.19 -3.83 12.59
N LEU A 6 -9.12 -2.97 12.19
CA LEU A 6 -10.25 -3.33 11.32
C LEU A 6 -9.96 -3.13 9.82
N THR A 7 -8.87 -2.45 9.51
CA THR A 7 -8.48 -2.07 8.15
C THR A 7 -6.96 -1.99 8.06
N ARG A 8 -6.43 -2.01 6.84
CA ARG A 8 -5.00 -1.82 6.57
C ARG A 8 -4.49 -0.51 7.19
N ALA A 9 -3.31 -0.55 7.82
CA ALA A 9 -2.67 0.62 8.40
C ALA A 9 -3.51 1.35 9.48
N TYR A 10 -4.29 0.58 10.26
CA TYR A 10 -5.06 0.95 11.45
C TYR A 10 -6.29 1.84 11.23
N ASP A 11 -6.28 2.74 10.23
CA ASP A 11 -7.37 3.67 9.98
C ASP A 11 -7.55 4.01 8.49
N ASN A 12 -8.63 4.72 8.16
CA ASN A 12 -8.93 5.14 6.79
C ASN A 12 -8.02 6.29 6.30
N ALA A 13 -7.25 6.95 7.18
CA ALA A 13 -6.22 7.90 6.79
C ALA A 13 -4.90 7.21 6.41
N ARG A 14 -4.82 5.89 6.65
CA ARG A 14 -3.67 5.00 6.42
C ARG A 14 -2.44 5.44 7.20
N THR A 15 -2.63 5.92 8.44
CA THR A 15 -1.51 6.45 9.25
C THR A 15 -0.40 5.45 9.51
N GLY A 16 -0.75 4.15 9.57
CA GLY A 16 0.18 3.09 9.91
C GLY A 16 0.55 3.07 11.40
N ALA A 17 -0.16 3.84 12.24
CA ALA A 17 0.15 4.01 13.66
C ALA A 17 -0.98 3.50 14.58
N ASN A 18 -0.61 2.65 15.54
CA ASN A 18 -1.41 2.34 16.71
C ASN A 18 -0.94 3.18 17.90
N THR A 19 -1.72 4.19 18.30
CA THR A 19 -1.38 5.12 19.40
C THR A 19 -1.96 4.71 20.75
N GLN A 20 -2.38 3.45 20.90
CA GLN A 20 -3.00 2.91 22.11
C GLN A 20 -2.23 1.69 22.68
N GLU A 21 -1.02 1.43 22.20
CA GLU A 21 -0.16 0.35 22.69
C GLU A 21 0.48 0.72 24.03
N THR A 22 0.36 -0.15 25.03
CA THR A 22 0.80 0.15 26.41
C THR A 22 1.83 -0.82 26.96
N GLU A 23 2.00 -1.96 26.31
CA GLU A 23 2.93 -3.02 26.71
C GLU A 23 4.25 -2.88 25.93
N LEU A 24 4.16 -2.84 24.60
CA LEU A 24 5.31 -2.78 23.69
C LEU A 24 5.85 -1.34 23.51
N THR A 25 6.20 -0.70 24.63
CA THR A 25 6.81 0.63 24.65
C THR A 25 8.29 0.59 24.32
N ALA A 26 8.87 1.72 23.87
CA ALA A 26 10.30 1.82 23.58
C ALA A 26 11.19 1.33 24.73
N ALA A 27 10.89 1.75 25.96
CA ALA A 27 11.62 1.31 27.16
C ALA A 27 11.47 -0.19 27.44
N ALA A 28 10.27 -0.76 27.28
CA ALA A 28 10.03 -2.17 27.53
C ALA A 28 10.74 -3.06 26.50
N VAL A 29 10.63 -2.71 25.21
CA VAL A 29 11.27 -3.42 24.11
C VAL A 29 12.80 -3.34 24.23
N GLY A 30 13.36 -2.15 24.46
CA GLY A 30 14.81 -1.99 24.60
C GLY A 30 15.40 -2.69 25.82
N LYS A 31 14.63 -2.82 26.92
CA LYS A 31 15.11 -3.46 28.16
C LYS A 31 14.94 -4.98 28.17
N ARG A 32 13.81 -5.48 27.67
CA ARG A 32 13.44 -6.91 27.76
C ARG A 32 13.63 -7.65 26.44
N GLY A 33 13.54 -6.95 25.33
CA GLY A 33 13.37 -7.54 24.00
C GLY A 33 12.01 -8.19 23.81
N VAL A 34 11.82 -8.76 22.61
CA VAL A 34 10.65 -9.58 22.27
C VAL A 34 11.08 -10.99 21.89
N ARG A 35 10.24 -11.97 22.23
CA ARG A 35 10.42 -13.38 21.86
C ARG A 35 9.22 -13.89 21.09
N ARG A 36 9.42 -14.92 20.27
CA ARG A 36 8.31 -15.61 19.62
C ARG A 36 7.45 -16.31 20.70
N LEU A 37 6.16 -16.03 20.68
CA LEU A 37 5.16 -16.67 21.55
C LEU A 37 4.68 -17.98 20.92
N PHE A 38 4.24 -17.90 19.67
CA PHE A 38 3.76 -19.03 18.86
C PHE A 38 3.76 -18.65 17.37
N SER A 39 3.44 -19.62 16.51
CA SER A 39 3.27 -19.44 15.07
C SER A 39 1.93 -20.03 14.62
N LEU A 40 1.25 -19.34 13.71
CA LEU A 40 -0.04 -19.74 13.15
C LEU A 40 0.16 -20.24 11.73
N HIS A 41 -0.14 -21.50 11.46
CA HIS A 41 0.00 -22.08 10.13
C HIS A 41 -1.17 -21.75 9.21
N LEU A 42 -0.87 -21.52 7.94
CA LEU A 42 -1.81 -21.19 6.87
C LEU A 42 -1.74 -22.28 5.78
N PRO A 43 -2.27 -23.49 6.04
CA PRO A 43 -2.19 -24.58 5.07
C PRO A 43 -2.97 -24.25 3.79
N GLY A 44 -2.45 -24.67 2.63
CA GLY A 44 -3.11 -24.50 1.32
C GLY A 44 -2.59 -23.34 0.48
N ASP A 45 -1.66 -22.54 1.00
CA ASP A 45 -0.96 -21.49 0.26
C ASP A 45 0.50 -21.42 0.75
N GLN A 46 1.48 -21.76 -0.11
CA GLN A 46 2.87 -21.84 0.33
C GLN A 46 3.48 -20.47 0.61
N ARG A 47 2.96 -19.41 -0.01
CA ARG A 47 3.42 -18.03 0.23
C ARG A 47 2.56 -17.27 1.23
N GLY A 48 1.44 -17.86 1.65
CA GLY A 48 0.63 -17.36 2.76
C GLY A 48 -0.12 -16.08 2.43
N ALA A 49 0.04 -15.05 3.25
CA ALA A 49 -0.81 -13.86 3.21
C ALA A 49 -0.02 -12.60 2.83
N GLU A 50 -0.26 -12.07 1.63
CA GLU A 50 0.09 -10.68 1.26
C GLU A 50 -0.97 -9.66 1.73
N ALA A 51 -2.09 -10.16 2.27
CA ALA A 51 -3.06 -9.34 2.98
C ALA A 51 -2.61 -9.17 4.45
N GLN A 52 -2.66 -7.95 4.95
CA GLN A 52 -2.36 -7.66 6.35
C GLN A 52 -3.37 -8.42 7.25
N PRO A 53 -2.93 -9.11 8.31
CA PRO A 53 -3.85 -9.64 9.31
C PRO A 53 -4.68 -8.53 9.96
N LEU A 54 -5.91 -8.86 10.31
CA LEU A 54 -6.84 -7.96 11.00
C LEU A 54 -7.16 -8.50 12.38
N ILE A 55 -7.41 -7.60 13.33
CA ILE A 55 -7.63 -7.95 14.74
C ILE A 55 -8.96 -7.36 15.20
N VAL A 56 -9.79 -8.16 15.86
CA VAL A 56 -11.03 -7.69 16.49
C VAL A 56 -11.03 -8.11 17.95
N ALA A 57 -10.98 -7.14 18.86
CA ALA A 57 -10.93 -7.43 20.29
C ALA A 57 -12.31 -7.75 20.87
N GLY A 58 -12.34 -8.67 21.85
CA GLY A 58 -13.49 -8.91 22.72
C GLY A 58 -14.76 -9.44 22.05
N VAL A 59 -14.63 -10.16 20.93
CA VAL A 59 -15.75 -10.70 20.15
C VAL A 59 -16.46 -11.81 20.92
N GLN A 60 -17.79 -11.72 20.99
CA GLN A 60 -18.64 -12.78 21.53
C GLN A 60 -18.77 -13.91 20.51
N MET A 61 -18.27 -15.10 20.86
CA MET A 61 -18.27 -16.27 19.99
C MET A 61 -19.51 -17.14 20.18
N PRO A 62 -19.86 -18.02 19.20
CA PRO A 62 -21.00 -18.94 19.30
C PRO A 62 -20.89 -19.95 20.45
N ASP A 63 -19.66 -20.25 20.91
CA ASP A 63 -19.40 -21.11 22.08
C ASP A 63 -19.65 -20.40 23.43
N GLY A 64 -20.14 -19.15 23.42
CA GLY A 64 -20.41 -18.34 24.59
C GLY A 64 -19.17 -17.63 25.17
N LYS A 65 -17.96 -17.87 24.64
CA LYS A 65 -16.74 -17.22 25.12
C LYS A 65 -16.48 -15.89 24.41
N ARG A 66 -15.79 -14.98 25.09
CA ARG A 66 -15.22 -13.79 24.45
C ARG A 66 -13.78 -14.08 24.03
N ARG A 67 -13.44 -13.69 22.80
CA ARG A 67 -12.11 -13.91 22.21
C ARG A 67 -11.65 -12.67 21.46
N ASP A 68 -10.35 -12.47 21.43
CA ASP A 68 -9.75 -11.56 20.45
C ASP A 68 -9.50 -12.37 19.18
N LEU A 69 -10.02 -11.91 18.05
CA LEU A 69 -9.90 -12.62 16.78
C LEU A 69 -8.73 -12.05 15.97
N LEU A 70 -7.89 -12.95 15.45
CA LEU A 70 -6.99 -12.66 14.35
C LEU A 70 -7.57 -13.26 13.07
N LEU A 71 -7.82 -12.41 12.07
CA LEU A 71 -8.40 -12.79 10.79
C LEU A 71 -7.35 -12.63 9.68
N VAL A 72 -7.17 -13.68 8.90
CA VAL A 72 -6.13 -13.76 7.86
C VAL A 72 -6.75 -14.22 6.55
N ALA A 73 -6.36 -13.58 5.45
CA ALA A 73 -6.72 -13.97 4.09
C ALA A 73 -5.46 -14.26 3.28
N THR A 74 -5.49 -15.32 2.46
CA THR A 74 -4.32 -15.79 1.70
C THR A 74 -4.52 -15.65 0.20
N MET A 75 -3.43 -15.65 -0.57
CA MET A 75 -3.51 -15.67 -2.03
C MET A 75 -4.14 -16.96 -2.58
N GLY A 76 -4.20 -18.03 -1.78
CA GLY A 76 -4.89 -19.28 -2.06
C GLY A 76 -6.42 -19.23 -1.92
N ASN A 77 -7.02 -18.04 -1.76
CA ASN A 77 -8.46 -17.84 -1.50
C ASN A 77 -8.97 -18.53 -0.22
N LEU A 78 -8.09 -18.77 0.74
CA LEU A 78 -8.43 -19.26 2.08
C LEU A 78 -8.50 -18.07 3.05
N ILE A 79 -9.49 -18.13 3.93
CA ILE A 79 -9.60 -17.23 5.07
C ILE A 79 -9.59 -18.04 6.37
N PHE A 80 -8.99 -17.49 7.39
CA PHE A 80 -8.82 -18.12 8.69
C PHE A 80 -9.24 -17.17 9.81
N GLY A 81 -9.84 -17.73 10.85
CA GLY A 81 -10.03 -17.07 12.13
C GLY A 81 -9.28 -17.82 13.21
N PHE A 82 -8.44 -17.11 13.96
CA PHE A 82 -7.71 -17.62 15.10
C PHE A 82 -8.09 -16.84 16.37
N ASP A 83 -7.97 -17.48 17.52
CA ASP A 83 -7.87 -16.75 18.79
C ASP A 83 -6.49 -16.09 18.86
N ALA A 84 -6.46 -14.75 18.94
CA ALA A 84 -5.24 -13.96 18.92
C ALA A 84 -4.41 -14.11 20.22
N ASN A 85 -4.94 -14.75 21.27
CA ASN A 85 -4.24 -14.91 22.54
C ASN A 85 -3.43 -16.20 22.63
N ASP A 86 -3.99 -17.31 22.16
CA ASP A 86 -3.33 -18.63 22.23
C ASP A 86 -3.04 -19.26 20.87
N GLY A 87 -3.53 -18.67 19.78
CA GLY A 87 -3.31 -19.14 18.42
C GLY A 87 -4.21 -20.29 17.98
N THR A 88 -5.23 -20.64 18.75
CA THR A 88 -6.20 -21.68 18.37
C THR A 88 -6.90 -21.30 17.07
N GLN A 89 -6.84 -22.16 16.05
CA GLN A 89 -7.65 -21.97 14.85
C GLN A 89 -9.12 -22.23 15.18
N LEU A 90 -9.97 -21.22 14.99
CA LEU A 90 -11.40 -21.26 15.29
C LEU A 90 -12.19 -21.73 14.07
N TRP A 91 -11.81 -21.28 12.88
CA TRP A 91 -12.43 -21.68 11.61
C TRP A 91 -11.50 -21.42 10.44
N THR A 92 -11.77 -22.09 9.32
CA THR A 92 -11.18 -21.82 8.00
C THR A 92 -12.24 -21.95 6.93
N ARG A 93 -12.11 -21.19 5.84
CA ARG A 93 -13.04 -21.21 4.70
C ARG A 93 -12.29 -20.95 3.40
N ALA A 94 -12.54 -21.79 2.39
CA ALA A 94 -12.13 -21.54 1.02
C ALA A 94 -13.25 -20.79 0.27
N LEU A 95 -12.91 -19.70 -0.42
CA LEU A 95 -13.86 -18.90 -1.20
C LEU A 95 -13.93 -19.29 -2.69
N GLY A 96 -13.06 -20.19 -3.13
CA GLY A 96 -13.02 -20.71 -4.50
C GLY A 96 -11.60 -21.02 -4.93
N THR A 97 -11.44 -21.68 -6.08
CA THR A 97 -10.13 -22.00 -6.63
C THR A 97 -9.38 -20.72 -7.02
N PRO A 98 -8.18 -20.47 -6.47
CA PRO A 98 -7.33 -19.35 -6.88
C PRO A 98 -6.73 -19.59 -8.27
N ILE A 99 -6.17 -18.55 -8.86
CA ILE A 99 -5.36 -18.70 -10.07
C ILE A 99 -4.00 -19.27 -9.66
N GLY A 100 -3.46 -20.18 -10.47
CA GLY A 100 -2.12 -20.73 -10.24
C GLY A 100 -0.99 -19.75 -10.57
N GLY A 101 0.17 -19.96 -9.98
CA GLY A 101 1.37 -19.15 -10.20
C GLY A 101 1.71 -19.01 -11.68
N ASN A 102 1.76 -17.77 -12.17
CA ASN A 102 1.82 -17.47 -13.60
C ASN A 102 2.81 -16.33 -13.88
N LYS A 103 3.69 -16.54 -14.87
CA LYS A 103 4.66 -15.54 -15.32
C LYS A 103 4.03 -14.30 -15.95
N SER A 104 2.80 -14.40 -16.44
CA SER A 104 2.06 -13.24 -16.95
C SER A 104 1.48 -12.36 -15.85
N ILE A 105 1.52 -12.80 -14.58
CA ILE A 105 1.05 -12.05 -13.41
C ILE A 105 2.22 -11.58 -12.54
N ASP A 106 3.26 -12.41 -12.48
CA ASP A 106 4.51 -12.21 -11.74
C ASP A 106 5.62 -12.89 -12.52
N GLU A 107 6.43 -12.10 -13.21
CA GLU A 107 7.47 -12.56 -14.13
C GLU A 107 8.44 -13.56 -13.47
N TYR A 108 8.70 -13.39 -12.18
CA TYR A 108 9.63 -14.20 -11.40
C TYR A 108 8.98 -15.42 -10.73
N ARG A 109 7.64 -15.54 -10.81
CA ARG A 109 6.86 -16.68 -10.28
C ARG A 109 7.22 -16.99 -8.82
N ILE A 110 7.26 -15.96 -7.98
CA ILE A 110 7.49 -16.08 -6.54
C ILE A 110 6.26 -16.66 -5.84
N ASN A 111 5.07 -16.21 -6.27
CA ASN A 111 3.80 -16.64 -5.71
C ASN A 111 3.23 -17.85 -6.47
N ASP A 112 2.78 -18.85 -5.71
CA ASP A 112 2.16 -20.09 -6.18
C ASP A 112 0.67 -19.91 -6.49
N HIS A 113 0.02 -18.92 -5.88
CA HIS A 113 -1.38 -18.59 -6.10
C HIS A 113 -1.63 -17.08 -6.25
N TRP A 114 -2.72 -16.75 -6.93
CA TRP A 114 -3.27 -15.40 -7.04
C TRP A 114 -4.77 -15.44 -6.77
N GLY A 115 -5.16 -14.85 -5.64
CA GLY A 115 -6.51 -14.92 -5.10
C GLY A 115 -6.82 -13.66 -4.29
N ILE A 116 -6.77 -13.75 -2.96
CA ILE A 116 -6.93 -12.60 -2.06
C ILE A 116 -5.55 -11.98 -1.77
N LEU A 117 -5.30 -10.78 -2.30
CA LEU A 117 -4.08 -10.01 -2.11
C LEU A 117 -4.36 -8.75 -1.29
N SER A 118 -5.41 -7.98 -1.65
CA SER A 118 -5.79 -6.80 -0.90
C SER A 118 -6.20 -7.19 0.52
N THR A 119 -5.79 -6.36 1.49
CA THR A 119 -6.25 -6.53 2.86
C THR A 119 -7.77 -6.33 2.91
N PRO A 120 -8.51 -7.25 3.57
CA PRO A 120 -9.93 -7.08 3.84
C PRO A 120 -10.24 -5.82 4.65
N VAL A 121 -11.53 -5.54 4.83
CA VAL A 121 -12.00 -4.51 5.77
C VAL A 121 -13.15 -5.06 6.62
N ILE A 122 -13.18 -4.71 7.90
CA ILE A 122 -14.16 -5.24 8.86
C ILE A 122 -15.13 -4.15 9.28
N ASP A 123 -16.42 -4.43 9.12
CA ASP A 123 -17.48 -3.76 9.86
C ASP A 123 -17.69 -4.50 11.18
N ALA A 124 -17.07 -3.99 12.25
CA ALA A 124 -17.14 -4.61 13.56
C ALA A 124 -18.54 -4.57 14.17
N ALA A 125 -19.35 -3.56 13.82
CA ALA A 125 -20.73 -3.44 14.32
C ALA A 125 -21.63 -4.48 13.65
N ALA A 126 -21.46 -4.73 12.36
CA ALA A 126 -22.15 -5.80 11.64
C ALA A 126 -21.60 -7.21 11.94
N GLY A 127 -20.37 -7.30 12.46
CA GLY A 127 -19.65 -8.55 12.63
C GLY A 127 -19.29 -9.20 11.29
N VAL A 128 -18.96 -8.39 10.28
CA VAL A 128 -18.72 -8.81 8.90
C VAL A 128 -17.35 -8.37 8.42
N MET A 129 -16.62 -9.27 7.77
CA MET A 129 -15.42 -8.98 7.01
C MET A 129 -15.75 -8.98 5.52
N TYR A 130 -15.37 -7.91 4.82
CA TYR A 130 -15.50 -7.75 3.37
C TYR A 130 -14.14 -7.93 2.71
N LEU A 131 -14.09 -8.69 1.62
CA LEU A 131 -12.85 -9.00 0.91
C LEU A 131 -13.06 -9.25 -0.58
N CYS A 132 -12.06 -8.92 -1.39
CA CYS A 132 -12.06 -9.25 -2.82
C CYS A 132 -11.26 -10.54 -3.06
N ALA A 133 -11.92 -11.53 -3.66
CA ALA A 133 -11.29 -12.76 -4.09
C ALA A 133 -11.23 -12.80 -5.63
N TRP A 134 -10.11 -13.29 -6.16
CA TRP A 134 -9.98 -13.60 -7.58
C TRP A 134 -10.07 -15.11 -7.76
N THR A 135 -11.20 -15.59 -8.28
CA THR A 135 -11.53 -17.02 -8.35
C THR A 135 -11.61 -17.48 -9.79
N SER A 136 -11.20 -18.71 -10.07
CA SER A 136 -11.26 -19.30 -11.42
C SER A 136 -11.70 -20.76 -11.37
N PRO A 137 -12.72 -21.18 -12.15
CA PRO A 137 -13.19 -22.56 -12.15
C PRO A 137 -12.10 -23.60 -12.45
N ASP A 138 -11.08 -23.23 -13.22
CA ASP A 138 -9.97 -24.10 -13.64
C ASP A 138 -8.59 -23.56 -13.27
N GLY A 139 -8.53 -22.53 -12.43
CA GLY A 139 -7.27 -21.88 -12.03
C GLY A 139 -6.61 -21.02 -13.12
N SER A 140 -7.27 -20.80 -14.27
CA SER A 140 -6.75 -19.95 -15.35
C SER A 140 -7.18 -18.49 -15.21
N VAL A 141 -6.35 -17.56 -15.71
CA VAL A 141 -6.65 -16.12 -15.71
C VAL A 141 -7.86 -15.77 -16.57
N GLY A 142 -8.01 -16.40 -17.74
CA GLY A 142 -9.05 -16.03 -18.72
C GLY A 142 -10.49 -16.30 -18.25
N LYS A 143 -10.68 -17.26 -17.34
CA LYS A 143 -11.98 -17.57 -16.72
C LYS A 143 -12.13 -17.00 -15.33
N ALA A 144 -11.12 -16.28 -14.84
CA ALA A 144 -11.14 -15.77 -13.49
C ALA A 144 -12.08 -14.57 -13.35
N ARG A 145 -12.65 -14.43 -12.16
CA ARG A 145 -13.59 -13.37 -11.81
C ARG A 145 -13.21 -12.78 -10.46
N HIS A 146 -13.11 -11.45 -10.40
CA HIS A 146 -13.02 -10.73 -9.14
C HIS A 146 -14.42 -10.52 -8.59
N GLY A 147 -14.62 -10.78 -7.30
CA GLY A 147 -15.88 -10.48 -6.64
C GLY A 147 -15.71 -10.03 -5.19
N LEU A 148 -16.68 -9.26 -4.69
CA LEU A 148 -16.77 -8.90 -3.27
C LEU A 148 -17.49 -9.99 -2.50
N HIS A 149 -16.81 -10.54 -1.49
CA HIS A 149 -17.37 -11.45 -0.52
C HIS A 149 -17.62 -10.75 0.81
N ALA A 150 -18.61 -11.23 1.56
CA ALA A 150 -18.89 -10.83 2.93
C ALA A 150 -19.04 -12.08 3.79
N VAL A 151 -18.25 -12.17 4.85
CA VAL A 151 -18.23 -13.33 5.75
C VAL A 151 -18.39 -12.90 7.20
N ARG A 152 -19.05 -13.73 8.01
CA ARG A 152 -19.17 -13.52 9.47
C ARG A 152 -17.82 -13.71 10.14
N ILE A 153 -17.36 -12.74 10.92
CA ILE A 153 -16.05 -12.80 11.59
C ILE A 153 -15.95 -13.96 12.61
N THR A 154 -17.08 -14.41 13.15
CA THR A 154 -17.14 -15.46 14.17
C THR A 154 -17.12 -16.88 13.61
N THR A 155 -17.47 -17.07 12.34
CA THR A 155 -17.66 -18.42 11.76
C THR A 155 -17.06 -18.61 10.37
N GLY A 156 -16.67 -17.53 9.69
CA GLY A 156 -16.23 -17.57 8.29
C GLY A 156 -17.35 -17.86 7.29
N GLN A 157 -18.60 -17.94 7.72
CA GLN A 157 -19.74 -18.23 6.85
C GLN A 157 -20.13 -17.02 6.00
N ASP A 158 -20.56 -17.28 4.77
CA ASP A 158 -21.03 -16.28 3.82
C ASP A 158 -22.28 -15.56 4.38
N VAL A 159 -22.31 -14.23 4.28
CA VAL A 159 -23.46 -13.39 4.65
C VAL A 159 -24.52 -13.38 3.54
N HIS A 160 -24.09 -13.52 2.28
CA HIS A 160 -24.93 -13.52 1.09
C HIS A 160 -24.73 -14.80 0.30
N ALA A 161 -25.77 -15.20 -0.46
CA ALA A 161 -25.73 -16.43 -1.25
C ALA A 161 -24.67 -16.43 -2.37
N ALA A 162 -24.29 -15.24 -2.87
CA ALA A 162 -23.28 -15.07 -3.90
C ALA A 162 -22.48 -13.78 -3.67
N PRO A 163 -21.20 -13.74 -4.10
CA PRO A 163 -20.42 -12.51 -4.13
C PRO A 163 -21.00 -11.52 -5.14
N ILE A 164 -20.66 -10.24 -4.98
CA ILE A 164 -20.89 -9.24 -6.03
C ILE A 164 -19.82 -9.47 -7.11
N ASP A 165 -20.23 -9.99 -8.27
CA ASP A 165 -19.33 -10.15 -9.43
C ASP A 165 -19.05 -8.77 -10.06
N PHE A 166 -17.78 -8.48 -10.30
CA PHE A 166 -17.33 -7.22 -10.89
C PHE A 166 -17.23 -7.28 -12.42
N GLU A 167 -17.27 -8.47 -13.01
CA GLU A 167 -17.14 -8.63 -14.46
C GLU A 167 -18.23 -7.86 -15.22
N GLY A 168 -17.81 -7.09 -16.22
CA GLY A 168 -18.72 -6.30 -17.04
C GLY A 168 -19.24 -5.02 -16.39
N ALA A 169 -18.81 -4.68 -15.16
CA ALA A 169 -19.18 -3.42 -14.53
C ALA A 169 -18.73 -2.23 -15.40
N VAL A 170 -19.65 -1.31 -15.71
CA VAL A 170 -19.43 -0.28 -16.74
C VAL A 170 -19.08 1.07 -16.12
N TYR A 171 -18.02 1.69 -16.64
CA TYR A 171 -17.70 3.09 -16.45
C TYR A 171 -18.00 3.90 -17.71
N ASP A 172 -18.70 5.02 -17.54
CA ASP A 172 -18.93 6.02 -18.58
C ASP A 172 -18.08 7.27 -18.27
N PRO A 173 -16.96 7.49 -18.97
CA PRO A 173 -16.09 8.64 -18.74
C PRO A 173 -16.67 9.97 -19.25
N GLY A 174 -17.76 9.94 -20.03
CA GLY A 174 -18.22 11.10 -20.77
C GLY A 174 -17.16 11.63 -21.76
N HIS A 175 -17.20 12.92 -22.08
CA HIS A 175 -16.17 13.61 -22.87
C HIS A 175 -15.84 12.99 -24.24
N GLY A 176 -16.82 12.31 -24.85
CA GLY A 176 -16.66 11.60 -26.12
C GLY A 176 -15.76 10.34 -26.04
N ALA A 177 -15.35 9.92 -24.85
CA ALA A 177 -14.58 8.69 -24.66
C ALA A 177 -15.52 7.47 -24.62
N PRO A 178 -15.04 6.30 -25.09
CA PRO A 178 -15.85 5.08 -25.10
C PRO A 178 -16.14 4.61 -23.68
N ARG A 179 -17.34 4.04 -23.49
CA ARG A 179 -17.65 3.29 -22.26
C ARG A 179 -16.69 2.13 -22.10
N GLN A 180 -16.31 1.88 -20.87
CA GLN A 180 -15.37 0.82 -20.52
C GLN A 180 -16.05 -0.20 -19.62
N ALA A 181 -15.83 -1.48 -19.91
CA ALA A 181 -16.27 -2.57 -19.05
C ALA A 181 -15.07 -3.11 -18.25
N PHE A 182 -15.29 -3.34 -16.95
CA PHE A 182 -14.32 -4.04 -16.11
C PHE A 182 -14.18 -5.48 -16.59
N ALA A 183 -12.93 -5.92 -16.78
CA ALA A 183 -12.61 -7.28 -17.19
C ALA A 183 -11.52 -7.85 -16.27
N SER A 184 -11.84 -8.90 -15.53
CA SER A 184 -11.02 -9.44 -14.45
C SER A 184 -9.66 -9.95 -14.93
N ALA A 185 -9.60 -10.51 -16.13
CA ALA A 185 -8.40 -11.16 -16.68
C ALA A 185 -7.18 -10.24 -16.79
N GLY A 186 -7.37 -8.92 -16.85
CA GLY A 186 -6.30 -7.92 -16.96
C GLY A 186 -5.96 -7.17 -15.66
N ARG A 187 -6.57 -7.54 -14.52
CA ARG A 187 -6.53 -6.74 -13.29
C ARG A 187 -5.85 -7.45 -12.13
N LYS A 188 -5.35 -6.65 -11.20
CA LYS A 188 -4.71 -7.12 -9.97
C LYS A 188 -5.15 -6.26 -8.80
N GLN A 189 -5.81 -6.87 -7.82
CA GLN A 189 -6.28 -6.23 -6.60
C GLN A 189 -5.19 -6.28 -5.52
N ARG A 190 -4.27 -5.31 -5.51
CA ARG A 190 -3.23 -5.22 -4.46
C ARG A 190 -3.60 -4.18 -3.40
N ALA A 191 -4.18 -3.06 -3.82
CA ALA A 191 -4.57 -1.98 -2.93
C ALA A 191 -5.67 -2.46 -1.96
N SER A 192 -5.44 -2.30 -0.66
CA SER A 192 -6.38 -2.72 0.39
C SER A 192 -7.76 -2.08 0.27
N LEU A 193 -8.78 -2.80 0.72
CA LEU A 193 -10.16 -2.32 0.70
C LEU A 193 -10.34 -1.11 1.63
N LEU A 194 -11.29 -0.26 1.27
CA LEU A 194 -11.75 0.85 2.09
C LEU A 194 -13.24 0.66 2.39
N LEU A 195 -13.62 0.69 3.66
CA LEU A 195 -15.01 0.82 4.09
C LEU A 195 -15.21 2.25 4.57
N GLN A 196 -16.09 2.98 3.90
CA GLN A 196 -16.49 4.32 4.31
C GLN A 196 -18.02 4.39 4.28
N ALA A 197 -18.62 4.78 5.42
CA ALA A 197 -20.05 4.67 5.66
C ALA A 197 -20.57 3.23 5.46
N ASN A 198 -21.37 2.97 4.42
CA ASN A 198 -21.88 1.62 4.08
C ASN A 198 -21.39 1.17 2.70
N THR A 199 -20.25 1.70 2.26
CA THR A 199 -19.72 1.43 0.93
C THR A 199 -18.31 0.87 1.03
N VAL A 200 -18.11 -0.30 0.44
CA VAL A 200 -16.78 -0.88 0.24
C VAL A 200 -16.25 -0.45 -1.11
N PHE A 201 -15.03 0.05 -1.13
CA PHE A 201 -14.30 0.42 -2.33
C PHE A 201 -13.18 -0.59 -2.57
N VAL A 202 -13.14 -1.13 -3.79
CA VAL A 202 -12.10 -2.05 -4.24
C VAL A 202 -11.33 -1.39 -5.38
N ALA A 203 -10.00 -1.32 -5.23
CA ALA A 203 -9.13 -0.70 -6.21
C ALA A 203 -8.23 -1.73 -6.92
N PHE A 204 -7.90 -1.45 -8.18
CA PHE A 204 -7.17 -2.37 -9.04
C PHE A 204 -6.02 -1.68 -9.77
N GLY A 205 -4.91 -2.39 -9.89
CA GLY A 205 -3.89 -2.19 -10.93
C GLY A 205 -4.14 -3.07 -12.15
N SER A 206 -3.13 -3.23 -12.99
CA SER A 206 -3.17 -4.02 -14.24
C SER A 206 -2.03 -5.03 -14.32
N LEU A 207 -2.24 -6.22 -14.89
CA LEU A 207 -1.17 -7.23 -14.99
C LEU A 207 -0.03 -6.84 -15.94
N GLN A 208 -0.33 -6.04 -16.96
CA GLN A 208 0.62 -5.57 -17.96
C GLN A 208 0.47 -4.04 -18.05
N GLU A 209 1.25 -3.31 -17.27
CA GLU A 209 1.09 -1.87 -17.06
C GLU A 209 1.26 -1.04 -18.33
N THR A 210 2.04 -1.53 -19.29
CA THR A 210 2.28 -0.87 -20.58
C THR A 210 1.30 -1.27 -21.68
N SER A 211 0.38 -2.22 -21.42
CA SER A 211 -0.64 -2.60 -22.42
C SER A 211 -1.63 -1.45 -22.65
N ARG A 212 -2.13 -1.29 -23.88
CA ARG A 212 -3.21 -0.34 -24.20
C ARG A 212 -4.50 -0.58 -23.41
N GLN A 213 -4.68 -1.78 -22.86
CA GLN A 213 -5.82 -2.12 -22.02
C GLN A 213 -5.56 -1.89 -20.51
N ALA A 214 -4.33 -1.52 -20.13
CA ALA A 214 -4.00 -1.15 -18.76
C ALA A 214 -4.82 0.08 -18.34
N ARG A 215 -5.38 0.01 -17.14
CA ARG A 215 -6.07 1.10 -16.43
C ARG A 215 -6.27 0.67 -14.99
N GLY A 216 -6.20 1.61 -14.07
CA GLY A 216 -6.69 1.41 -12.72
C GLY A 216 -8.21 1.45 -12.67
N TRP A 217 -8.78 0.82 -11.65
CA TRP A 217 -10.23 0.83 -11.40
C TRP A 217 -10.52 1.07 -9.92
N ILE A 218 -11.65 1.72 -9.64
CA ILE A 218 -12.29 1.73 -8.33
C ILE A 218 -13.74 1.30 -8.52
N ILE A 219 -14.15 0.26 -7.80
CA ILE A 219 -15.54 -0.23 -7.76
C ILE A 219 -16.09 0.02 -6.36
N ALA A 220 -17.23 0.71 -6.31
CA ALA A 220 -17.95 1.02 -5.07
C ALA A 220 -19.16 0.10 -4.91
N CYS A 221 -19.22 -0.62 -3.80
CA CYS A 221 -20.29 -1.55 -3.48
C CYS A 221 -21.02 -1.11 -2.21
N ASP A 222 -22.34 -0.91 -2.28
CA ASP A 222 -23.14 -0.70 -1.08
C ASP A 222 -23.37 -2.05 -0.40
N VAL A 223 -22.97 -2.17 0.87
CA VAL A 223 -23.00 -3.44 1.60
C VAL A 223 -24.36 -3.77 2.19
N ARG A 224 -25.31 -2.84 2.21
CA ARG A 224 -26.69 -3.07 2.64
C ARG A 224 -27.57 -3.53 1.48
N ALA A 225 -27.44 -2.84 0.35
CA ALA A 225 -28.09 -3.21 -0.90
C ALA A 225 -27.41 -4.42 -1.56
N TRP A 226 -26.17 -4.72 -1.17
CA TRP A 226 -25.33 -5.77 -1.73
C TRP A 226 -25.21 -5.67 -3.27
N SER A 227 -24.82 -4.48 -3.75
CA SER A 227 -24.75 -4.16 -5.17
C SER A 227 -23.64 -3.17 -5.52
N ILE A 228 -23.18 -3.22 -6.78
CA ILE A 228 -22.30 -2.19 -7.35
C ILE A 228 -23.11 -0.90 -7.50
N THR A 229 -22.59 0.20 -6.95
CA THR A 229 -23.23 1.51 -7.02
C THR A 229 -22.47 2.48 -7.91
N ALA A 230 -21.14 2.40 -8.00
CA ALA A 230 -20.36 3.22 -8.89
C ALA A 230 -19.10 2.48 -9.36
N VAL A 231 -18.63 2.84 -10.54
CA VAL A 231 -17.41 2.31 -11.16
C VAL A 231 -16.65 3.51 -11.73
N TRP A 232 -15.33 3.52 -11.56
CA TRP A 232 -14.46 4.53 -12.14
C TRP A 232 -13.18 3.88 -12.65
N ALA A 233 -12.73 4.28 -13.84
CA ALA A 233 -11.44 3.90 -14.38
C ALA A 233 -10.53 5.13 -14.47
N SER A 234 -9.25 4.95 -14.14
CA SER A 234 -8.27 6.03 -14.07
C SER A 234 -7.68 6.44 -15.42
N ALA A 235 -7.89 5.64 -16.47
CA ALA A 235 -7.53 5.98 -17.85
C ALA A 235 -8.65 5.59 -18.81
N ALA A 236 -9.20 6.56 -19.53
CA ALA A 236 -10.33 6.36 -20.43
C ALA A 236 -9.93 6.27 -21.91
N LYS A 237 -9.02 7.15 -22.36
CA LYS A 237 -8.58 7.27 -23.76
C LYS A 237 -7.22 6.62 -23.99
N GLY A 238 -6.31 6.80 -23.06
CA GLY A 238 -4.98 6.18 -23.09
C GLY A 238 -4.90 4.92 -22.25
N PHE A 239 -3.83 4.79 -21.47
CA PHE A 239 -3.44 3.55 -20.81
C PHE A 239 -2.78 3.77 -19.45
N GLY A 240 -2.60 2.69 -18.69
CA GLY A 240 -1.78 2.68 -17.48
C GLY A 240 -2.56 3.02 -16.20
N ALA A 241 -2.22 4.10 -15.50
CA ALA A 241 -2.83 4.66 -14.30
C ALA A 241 -3.24 3.63 -13.23
N GLY A 242 -2.47 2.55 -13.05
CA GLY A 242 -2.80 1.47 -12.11
C GLY A 242 -2.83 1.96 -10.66
N ILE A 243 -3.72 1.40 -9.83
CA ILE A 243 -3.79 1.74 -8.40
C ILE A 243 -3.18 0.58 -7.59
N TRP A 244 -1.89 0.69 -7.31
CA TRP A 244 -1.10 -0.36 -6.66
C TRP A 244 -0.95 -0.16 -5.16
N GLN A 245 -0.41 1.00 -4.79
CA GLN A 245 -0.22 1.52 -3.44
C GLN A 245 0.50 0.55 -2.48
N ALA A 246 1.30 -0.39 -3.00
CA ALA A 246 2.00 -1.43 -2.25
C ALA A 246 1.19 -2.04 -1.09
N GLY A 247 -0.09 -2.33 -1.33
CA GLY A 247 -0.95 -2.93 -0.32
C GLY A 247 -1.52 -1.96 0.73
N SER A 248 -1.21 -0.66 0.75
CA SER A 248 -1.77 0.31 1.71
C SER A 248 -3.27 0.57 1.51
N GLY A 249 -3.71 0.72 0.26
CA GLY A 249 -5.13 0.90 -0.09
C GLY A 249 -5.65 2.34 -0.02
N LEU A 250 -6.86 2.55 -0.52
CA LEU A 250 -7.48 3.87 -0.65
C LEU A 250 -7.58 4.59 0.71
N VAL A 251 -7.43 5.91 0.69
CA VAL A 251 -7.52 6.80 1.86
C VAL A 251 -8.88 7.50 1.85
N SER A 252 -9.45 7.81 3.01
CA SER A 252 -10.68 8.62 3.10
C SER A 252 -10.63 9.67 4.20
N ASP A 253 -11.26 10.82 3.94
CA ASP A 253 -11.47 11.87 4.93
C ASP A 253 -12.84 11.74 5.64
N ALA A 254 -13.07 12.58 6.65
CA ALA A 254 -14.32 12.61 7.39
C ALA A 254 -15.54 13.03 6.54
N GLN A 255 -15.32 13.66 5.38
CA GLN A 255 -16.38 14.04 4.44
C GLN A 255 -16.70 12.92 3.44
N GLY A 256 -15.96 11.80 3.49
CA GLY A 256 -16.12 10.67 2.59
C GLY A 256 -15.51 10.88 1.20
N HIS A 257 -14.62 11.87 1.04
CA HIS A 257 -13.77 11.88 -0.14
C HIS A 257 -12.79 10.71 -0.08
N ILE A 258 -12.38 10.27 -1.25
CA ILE A 258 -11.48 9.13 -1.43
C ILE A 258 -10.22 9.65 -2.08
N PHE A 259 -9.06 9.24 -1.58
CA PHE A 259 -7.78 9.62 -2.12
C PHE A 259 -7.01 8.38 -2.58
N CYS A 260 -6.35 8.49 -3.72
CA CYS A 260 -5.50 7.44 -4.27
C CYS A 260 -4.30 8.02 -5.00
N MET A 261 -3.34 7.15 -5.29
CA MET A 261 -2.25 7.43 -6.21
C MET A 261 -2.30 6.45 -7.37
N THR A 262 -2.11 6.97 -8.57
CA THR A 262 -2.05 6.22 -9.82
C THR A 262 -0.61 6.13 -10.30
N GLY A 263 -0.27 5.00 -10.91
CA GLY A 263 1.05 4.77 -11.52
C GLY A 263 1.11 5.14 -13.00
N ASN A 264 2.05 4.50 -13.68
CA ASN A 264 2.49 4.72 -15.06
C ASN A 264 1.36 4.96 -16.07
N GLY A 265 1.54 5.81 -17.08
CA GLY A 265 0.65 5.91 -18.23
C GLY A 265 0.34 7.33 -18.67
N THR A 266 -0.84 7.52 -19.27
CA THR A 266 -1.26 8.79 -19.88
C THR A 266 -1.92 9.75 -18.90
N PHE A 267 -1.71 11.04 -19.13
CA PHE A 267 -2.34 12.13 -18.39
C PHE A 267 -2.89 13.22 -19.31
N ASP A 268 -4.17 13.54 -19.19
CA ASP A 268 -4.83 14.64 -19.94
C ASP A 268 -5.63 15.60 -19.05
N ALA A 269 -5.67 15.37 -17.74
CA ALA A 269 -6.44 16.13 -16.75
C ALA A 269 -7.97 16.19 -17.03
N GLN A 270 -8.52 15.20 -17.74
CA GLN A 270 -9.94 15.10 -18.08
C GLN A 270 -10.47 13.66 -17.99
N THR A 271 -9.81 12.73 -18.65
CA THR A 271 -10.18 11.32 -18.74
C THR A 271 -9.06 10.37 -18.35
N ASP A 272 -7.82 10.82 -18.40
CA ASP A 272 -6.62 10.05 -18.11
C ASP A 272 -5.84 10.71 -16.96
N TRP A 273 -5.56 9.90 -15.95
CA TRP A 273 -5.11 10.34 -14.63
C TRP A 273 -3.88 9.56 -14.14
N ALA A 274 -2.96 9.18 -15.03
CA ALA A 274 -1.71 8.53 -14.61
C ALA A 274 -0.85 9.47 -13.75
N GLU A 275 0.04 8.87 -12.96
CA GLU A 275 1.06 9.55 -12.17
C GLU A 275 0.50 10.72 -11.33
N SER A 276 -0.63 10.47 -10.67
CA SER A 276 -1.37 11.52 -9.98
C SER A 276 -1.71 11.16 -8.55
N ILE A 277 -1.65 12.15 -7.66
CA ILE A 277 -2.37 12.13 -6.39
C ILE A 277 -3.79 12.65 -6.69
N LEU A 278 -4.80 11.82 -6.46
CA LEU A 278 -6.19 12.12 -6.82
C LEU A 278 -7.07 12.23 -5.59
N LYS A 279 -8.06 13.12 -5.68
CA LYS A 279 -9.24 13.16 -4.81
C LYS A 279 -10.48 12.84 -5.62
N LEU A 280 -11.24 11.84 -5.20
CA LEU A 280 -12.53 11.47 -5.75
C LEU A 280 -13.66 11.79 -4.77
N ARG A 281 -14.77 12.27 -5.32
CA ARG A 281 -16.04 12.39 -4.62
C ARG A 281 -16.93 11.22 -4.99
N TYR A 282 -17.30 10.42 -4.00
CA TYR A 282 -18.37 9.43 -4.13
C TYR A 282 -19.72 10.07 -3.83
N THR A 283 -20.68 9.89 -4.72
CA THR A 283 -22.08 10.24 -4.47
C THR A 283 -22.90 8.95 -4.54
N PRO A 284 -23.47 8.47 -3.43
CA PRO A 284 -24.26 7.24 -3.44
C PRO A 284 -25.55 7.41 -4.27
N PRO A 285 -26.19 6.31 -4.69
CA PRO A 285 -27.48 6.38 -5.37
C PRO A 285 -28.53 7.09 -4.51
N ALA A 286 -29.33 7.96 -5.12
CA ALA A 286 -30.39 8.71 -4.45
C ALA A 286 -31.65 8.80 -5.33
N GLY A 287 -32.80 9.12 -4.73
CA GLY A 287 -34.04 9.38 -5.47
C GLY A 287 -34.54 8.19 -6.32
N GLY A 288 -34.29 6.95 -5.88
CA GLY A 288 -34.69 5.73 -6.61
C GLY A 288 -33.71 5.30 -7.72
N GLN A 289 -32.60 6.01 -7.92
CA GLN A 289 -31.54 5.57 -8.82
C GLN A 289 -30.83 4.33 -8.25
N LYS A 290 -30.41 3.42 -9.13
CA LYS A 290 -29.63 2.22 -8.76
C LYS A 290 -28.12 2.48 -8.73
N THR A 291 -27.67 3.54 -9.40
CA THR A 291 -26.27 3.91 -9.56
C THR A 291 -26.01 5.27 -8.96
N GLY A 292 -24.89 5.38 -8.25
CA GLY A 292 -24.28 6.63 -7.83
C GLY A 292 -23.20 7.07 -8.81
N SER A 293 -22.22 7.83 -8.33
CA SER A 293 -21.07 8.26 -9.14
C SER A 293 -19.78 8.35 -8.33
N LEU A 294 -18.66 8.16 -9.02
CA LEU A 294 -17.32 8.51 -8.57
C LEU A 294 -16.76 9.53 -9.56
N ALA A 295 -16.42 10.72 -9.08
CA ALA A 295 -15.91 11.80 -9.91
C ALA A 295 -14.63 12.38 -9.31
N VAL A 296 -13.63 12.64 -10.15
CA VAL A 296 -12.41 13.34 -9.74
C VAL A 296 -12.78 14.78 -9.33
N ALA A 297 -12.44 15.16 -8.11
CA ALA A 297 -12.72 16.46 -7.52
C ALA A 297 -11.48 17.38 -7.53
N ASP A 298 -10.30 16.80 -7.32
CA ASP A 298 -9.02 17.50 -7.28
C ASP A 298 -7.84 16.56 -7.56
N TRP A 299 -6.69 17.11 -7.97
CA TRP A 299 -5.49 16.33 -8.28
C TRP A 299 -4.21 17.15 -8.31
N PHE A 300 -3.08 16.47 -8.12
CA PHE A 300 -1.74 16.95 -8.43
C PHE A 300 -0.98 15.88 -9.22
N THR A 301 -0.26 16.31 -10.25
CA THR A 301 0.51 15.44 -11.15
C THR A 301 1.91 16.03 -11.32
N PRO A 302 2.99 15.41 -10.80
CA PRO A 302 4.33 15.98 -10.88
C PRO A 302 4.92 15.88 -12.29
N TRP A 303 4.68 14.75 -12.96
CA TRP A 303 5.24 14.36 -14.26
C TRP A 303 4.36 13.25 -14.86
N THR A 304 4.68 12.77 -16.06
CA THR A 304 4.00 11.64 -16.72
C THR A 304 5.06 10.76 -17.38
N ASP A 305 4.82 9.47 -17.55
CA ASP A 305 5.72 8.55 -18.25
C ASP A 305 5.03 7.91 -19.47
N ASP A 306 4.16 8.70 -20.14
CA ASP A 306 3.28 8.27 -21.22
C ASP A 306 4.02 7.78 -22.49
N ALA A 307 5.34 7.97 -22.53
CA ALA A 307 6.24 7.55 -23.60
C ALA A 307 6.99 6.24 -23.30
N ARG A 308 6.68 5.56 -22.18
CA ARG A 308 7.25 4.25 -21.85
C ARG A 308 6.90 3.24 -22.94
N VAL A 309 7.84 3.00 -23.86
CA VAL A 309 7.75 2.02 -24.95
C VAL A 309 8.71 0.87 -24.67
N GLY A 310 8.39 -0.36 -25.12
CA GLY A 310 9.35 -1.48 -25.11
C GLY A 310 9.11 -2.60 -24.08
N LEU A 311 8.11 -2.49 -23.19
CA LEU A 311 7.75 -3.60 -22.28
C LEU A 311 6.51 -4.39 -22.72
N ASP A 312 5.83 -3.96 -23.77
CA ASP A 312 4.77 -4.74 -24.38
C ASP A 312 5.34 -5.80 -25.35
N ARG A 313 5.44 -7.05 -24.88
CA ARG A 313 5.85 -8.21 -25.71
C ARG A 313 4.81 -8.58 -26.78
N SER A 314 3.63 -7.96 -26.82
CA SER A 314 2.58 -8.24 -27.82
C SER A 314 2.79 -7.54 -29.16
N GLY A 315 3.76 -6.61 -29.25
CA GLY A 315 4.16 -5.97 -30.51
C GLY A 315 3.38 -4.69 -30.86
N ASP A 316 2.51 -4.21 -29.96
CA ASP A 316 1.73 -2.99 -30.16
C ASP A 316 2.56 -1.72 -29.82
N ALA A 317 3.67 -1.50 -30.53
CA ALA A 317 4.49 -0.31 -30.36
C ALA A 317 3.67 0.98 -30.64
N PHE A 318 3.81 1.99 -29.77
CA PHE A 318 3.37 3.34 -30.09
C PHE A 318 4.19 3.87 -31.27
N ASP A 319 3.54 4.56 -32.22
CA ASP A 319 4.22 5.52 -33.09
C ASP A 319 4.93 6.52 -32.17
N HIS A 320 6.27 6.55 -32.21
CA HIS A 320 7.16 7.40 -31.43
C HIS A 320 6.55 8.79 -31.18
N PRO A 321 5.90 9.03 -30.02
CA PRO A 321 5.20 10.28 -29.84
C PRO A 321 6.28 11.33 -29.53
N SER A 322 6.21 12.52 -30.16
CA SER A 322 7.31 13.49 -30.10
C SER A 322 7.79 13.74 -28.67
N PRO A 323 9.10 13.64 -28.39
CA PRO A 323 9.65 13.92 -27.06
C PRO A 323 9.27 15.33 -26.61
N THR A 324 8.76 15.45 -25.39
CA THR A 324 8.66 16.73 -24.67
C THR A 324 9.48 16.58 -23.39
N ASN A 325 9.78 17.68 -22.70
CA ASN A 325 10.47 17.67 -21.39
C ASN A 325 9.72 16.88 -20.28
N ARG A 326 8.61 16.24 -20.62
CA ARG A 326 7.70 15.47 -19.78
C ARG A 326 7.88 13.98 -19.91
N ARG A 327 8.67 13.49 -20.87
CA ARG A 327 8.68 12.08 -21.29
C ARG A 327 9.97 11.42 -20.89
N VAL A 328 9.90 10.58 -19.86
CA VAL A 328 10.94 9.58 -19.61
C VAL A 328 10.98 8.66 -20.83
N TYR A 329 11.98 8.86 -21.68
CA TYR A 329 12.25 8.05 -22.85
C TYR A 329 13.64 7.45 -22.69
N THR A 330 13.72 6.13 -22.82
CA THR A 330 14.97 5.45 -23.09
C THR A 330 14.70 4.28 -24.02
N GLU A 331 15.71 3.93 -24.80
CA GLU A 331 15.76 2.70 -25.60
C GLU A 331 16.18 1.50 -24.75
N ASP A 332 16.63 1.72 -23.51
CA ASP A 332 17.05 0.67 -22.59
C ASP A 332 15.84 0.05 -21.87
N VAL A 333 15.32 -1.05 -22.43
CA VAL A 333 14.23 -1.83 -21.81
C VAL A 333 14.58 -2.42 -20.43
N ASN A 334 15.84 -2.31 -19.98
CA ASN A 334 16.30 -2.75 -18.66
C ASN A 334 16.59 -1.58 -17.71
N ALA A 335 16.33 -0.33 -18.11
CA ALA A 335 16.47 0.82 -17.23
C ALA A 335 15.37 0.79 -16.16
N GLY A 336 15.68 0.21 -14.99
CA GLY A 336 14.76 0.16 -13.85
C GLY A 336 14.30 1.53 -13.33
N TRP A 337 14.82 2.63 -13.87
CA TRP A 337 14.45 4.03 -13.58
C TRP A 337 13.34 4.58 -14.48
N ASP A 338 13.02 3.95 -15.62
CA ASP A 338 11.88 4.41 -16.45
C ASP A 338 10.53 4.06 -15.84
N ASP A 339 10.56 3.11 -14.93
CA ASP A 339 9.42 2.76 -14.12
C ASP A 339 9.33 3.77 -12.97
N MET A 340 8.75 4.94 -13.24
CA MET A 340 8.67 6.02 -12.24
C MET A 340 7.50 5.82 -11.25
N ASP A 341 6.38 5.22 -11.71
CA ASP A 341 5.24 4.71 -10.93
C ASP A 341 5.04 5.39 -9.57
N LEU A 342 4.47 6.60 -9.61
CA LEU A 342 4.07 7.36 -8.44
C LEU A 342 3.15 6.53 -7.55
N GLY A 343 2.28 5.72 -8.16
CA GLY A 343 1.33 4.81 -7.52
C GLY A 343 1.95 3.69 -6.68
N SER A 344 3.28 3.51 -6.68
CA SER A 344 3.98 2.44 -5.96
C SER A 344 3.87 2.51 -4.44
N GLY A 345 3.96 3.70 -3.83
CA GLY A 345 3.91 3.88 -2.37
C GLY A 345 2.51 4.09 -1.79
N GLY A 346 1.63 4.78 -2.53
CA GLY A 346 0.29 5.12 -2.07
C GLY A 346 0.24 6.31 -1.09
N PRO A 347 -0.93 6.98 -0.97
CA PRO A 347 -1.00 8.21 -0.21
C PRO A 347 -1.31 7.99 1.28
N ILE A 348 -1.08 9.03 2.06
CA ILE A 348 -1.43 9.13 3.48
C ILE A 348 -2.05 10.51 3.77
N LEU A 349 -3.10 10.54 4.60
CA LEU A 349 -3.81 11.79 4.93
C LEU A 349 -3.37 12.30 6.31
N ALA A 350 -2.70 13.45 6.33
CA ALA A 350 -2.50 14.24 7.54
C ALA A 350 -3.70 15.18 7.74
N ALA A 351 -4.81 14.62 8.21
CA ALA A 351 -6.09 15.32 8.32
C ALA A 351 -6.01 16.58 9.18
N ASP A 352 -5.27 16.53 10.30
CA ASP A 352 -5.06 17.66 11.22
C ASP A 352 -4.42 18.88 10.54
N HIS A 353 -3.65 18.65 9.46
CA HIS A 353 -3.00 19.70 8.68
C HIS A 353 -3.71 19.99 7.35
N GLY A 354 -4.75 19.22 7.00
CA GLY A 354 -5.42 19.32 5.70
C GLY A 354 -4.50 18.95 4.53
N LEU A 355 -3.58 18.00 4.71
CA LEU A 355 -2.58 17.61 3.72
C LEU A 355 -2.74 16.15 3.29
N ILE A 356 -2.50 15.89 2.01
CA ILE A 356 -2.30 14.54 1.46
C ILE A 356 -0.85 14.42 0.99
N LEU A 357 -0.20 13.30 1.33
CA LEU A 357 1.20 13.07 1.04
C LEU A 357 1.38 11.77 0.28
N GLY A 358 2.41 11.69 -0.56
CA GLY A 358 2.76 10.49 -1.31
C GLY A 358 4.16 10.54 -1.89
N ALA A 359 4.79 9.37 -2.02
CA ALA A 359 6.08 9.20 -2.69
C ALA A 359 6.04 7.92 -3.52
N GLY A 360 6.71 7.93 -4.67
CA GLY A 360 6.73 6.84 -5.64
C GLY A 360 8.12 6.21 -5.83
N LYS A 361 8.37 5.68 -7.03
CA LYS A 361 9.69 5.11 -7.35
C LYS A 361 10.76 6.20 -7.49
N ASP A 362 10.38 7.42 -7.81
CA ASP A 362 11.29 8.57 -7.77
C ASP A 362 11.88 8.87 -6.38
N GLY A 363 11.32 8.33 -5.29
CA GLY A 363 11.83 8.56 -3.93
C GLY A 363 11.62 9.99 -3.42
N VAL A 364 10.78 10.77 -4.11
CA VAL A 364 10.47 12.16 -3.78
C VAL A 364 9.12 12.24 -3.04
N LEU A 365 9.08 13.01 -1.95
CA LEU A 365 7.82 13.28 -1.25
C LEU A 365 7.12 14.49 -1.86
N PHE A 366 5.89 14.28 -2.30
CA PHE A 366 4.96 15.35 -2.68
C PHE A 366 3.95 15.58 -1.56
N VAL A 367 3.76 16.84 -1.18
CA VAL A 367 2.83 17.25 -0.12
C VAL A 367 1.81 18.22 -0.70
N ALA A 368 0.61 17.73 -1.00
CA ALA A 368 -0.46 18.53 -1.57
C ALA A 368 -1.47 18.94 -0.49
N LYS A 369 -2.16 20.06 -0.69
CA LYS A 369 -3.28 20.47 0.17
C LYS A 369 -4.48 19.60 -0.22
N ALA A 370 -5.07 18.89 0.74
CA ALA A 370 -6.13 17.90 0.48
C ALA A 370 -7.42 18.48 -0.14
N ASN A 371 -7.59 19.81 -0.07
CA ASN A 371 -8.73 20.54 -0.62
C ASN A 371 -8.36 21.53 -1.74
N ASP A 372 -7.07 21.61 -2.11
CA ASP A 372 -6.55 22.51 -3.14
C ASP A 372 -5.23 21.97 -3.69
N MET A 373 -5.30 20.87 -4.44
CA MET A 373 -4.11 20.18 -4.98
C MET A 373 -3.53 20.90 -6.21
N GLY A 374 -4.24 21.89 -6.74
CA GLY A 374 -3.78 22.76 -7.81
C GLY A 374 -4.14 22.33 -9.22
N LYS A 375 -4.78 21.16 -9.41
CA LYS A 375 -5.39 20.71 -10.67
C LYS A 375 -4.47 20.84 -11.89
N THR A 376 -3.28 20.25 -11.79
CA THR A 376 -2.25 20.27 -12.84
C THR A 376 -2.85 20.07 -14.23
N LYS A 377 -2.45 20.89 -15.19
CA LYS A 377 -2.81 20.74 -16.60
C LYS A 377 -1.62 20.17 -17.38
N PRO A 378 -1.84 19.54 -18.54
CA PRO A 378 -0.74 19.03 -19.35
C PRO A 378 0.33 20.10 -19.63
N HIS A 379 -0.05 21.33 -19.99
CA HIS A 379 0.91 22.43 -20.21
C HIS A 379 1.72 22.85 -18.97
N ASP A 380 1.25 22.55 -17.76
CA ASP A 380 2.00 22.84 -16.52
C ASP A 380 3.21 21.91 -16.36
N LEU A 381 3.15 20.70 -16.92
CA LEU A 381 4.26 19.75 -16.89
C LEU A 381 5.47 20.26 -17.69
N ASP A 382 5.28 21.22 -18.62
CA ASP A 382 6.41 21.88 -19.29
C ASP A 382 7.14 22.89 -18.40
N LYS A 383 6.56 23.24 -17.25
CA LYS A 383 7.04 24.28 -16.34
C LYS A 383 7.10 23.71 -14.92
N PRO A 384 7.93 22.67 -14.67
CA PRO A 384 7.90 21.91 -13.42
C PRO A 384 8.02 22.79 -12.18
N GLN A 385 8.89 23.80 -12.17
CA GLN A 385 9.00 24.72 -11.03
C GLN A 385 7.68 25.43 -10.71
N ALA A 386 6.98 25.91 -11.73
CA ALA A 386 5.68 26.56 -11.54
C ALA A 386 4.61 25.55 -11.13
N ASN A 387 4.66 24.31 -11.65
CA ASN A 387 3.78 23.22 -11.23
C ASN A 387 3.96 22.91 -9.73
N TYR A 388 5.20 22.76 -9.26
CA TYR A 388 5.52 22.47 -7.87
C TYR A 388 5.10 23.56 -6.88
N GLN A 389 4.93 24.83 -7.31
CA GLN A 389 4.40 25.89 -6.44
C GLN A 389 2.93 25.66 -6.01
N ARG A 390 2.22 24.69 -6.61
CA ARG A 390 0.87 24.28 -6.19
C ARG A 390 0.86 23.47 -4.91
N LEU A 391 1.96 22.78 -4.62
CA LEU A 391 2.11 21.96 -3.41
C LEU A 391 2.08 22.84 -2.16
N ALA A 392 1.81 22.22 -1.02
CA ALA A 392 1.88 22.90 0.27
C ALA A 392 3.32 23.32 0.61
N ALA A 393 4.29 22.48 0.23
CA ALA A 393 5.72 22.74 0.38
C ALA A 393 6.51 22.19 -0.83
N ALA A 394 7.74 22.67 -0.98
CA ALA A 394 8.65 22.17 -2.01
C ALA A 394 8.90 20.66 -1.85
N PRO A 395 8.97 19.90 -2.97
CA PRO A 395 9.32 18.48 -2.91
C PRO A 395 10.68 18.24 -2.24
N ILE A 396 10.81 17.11 -1.57
CA ILE A 396 12.05 16.70 -0.91
C ILE A 396 12.46 15.29 -1.31
N TRP A 397 13.76 15.03 -1.30
CA TRP A 397 14.28 13.67 -1.32
C TRP A 397 13.89 12.96 -0.04
N PHE A 398 13.09 11.90 -0.15
CA PHE A 398 12.42 11.30 1.00
C PHE A 398 13.05 9.99 1.41
N THR A 399 13.25 9.08 0.46
CA THR A 399 13.75 7.73 0.72
C THR A 399 15.28 7.63 0.78
N PHE A 400 15.99 8.53 0.09
CA PHE A 400 17.45 8.55 0.00
C PHE A 400 17.98 9.99 -0.17
N PHE A 401 19.30 10.20 -0.18
CA PHE A 401 19.90 11.50 -0.54
C PHE A 401 20.91 11.29 -1.68
N PRO A 402 20.66 11.80 -2.91
CA PRO A 402 21.59 11.63 -4.04
C PRO A 402 22.88 12.46 -3.93
N GLY A 403 22.93 13.41 -3.00
CA GLY A 403 23.97 14.45 -2.91
C GLY A 403 23.39 15.86 -3.14
N PHE A 404 24.11 16.89 -2.66
CA PHE A 404 23.56 18.25 -2.53
C PHE A 404 23.31 19.01 -3.84
N ASP A 405 23.88 18.57 -4.96
CA ASP A 405 23.71 19.25 -6.25
C ASP A 405 22.49 18.76 -7.04
N VAL A 406 21.85 17.67 -6.62
CA VAL A 406 20.69 17.09 -7.32
C VAL A 406 19.41 17.52 -6.61
N LYS A 407 18.58 18.30 -7.31
CA LYS A 407 17.30 18.78 -6.78
C LYS A 407 16.22 17.69 -6.92
N PRO A 408 15.34 17.50 -5.91
CA PRO A 408 14.17 16.60 -6.01
C PRO A 408 13.09 17.13 -6.96
N ALA A 409 13.20 18.39 -7.36
CA ALA A 409 12.31 19.10 -8.27
C ALA A 409 13.16 19.84 -9.32
N PRO A 410 13.79 19.14 -10.27
CA PRO A 410 14.63 19.74 -11.30
C PRO A 410 13.79 20.45 -12.38
N ASP A 411 14.43 21.30 -13.19
CA ASP A 411 13.79 21.92 -14.36
C ASP A 411 13.54 20.92 -15.50
N ASP A 412 14.38 19.88 -15.56
CA ASP A 412 14.24 18.75 -16.47
C ASP A 412 14.07 17.48 -15.62
N ILE A 413 12.91 16.85 -15.71
CA ILE A 413 12.60 15.67 -14.89
C ILE A 413 13.47 14.46 -15.26
N SER A 414 14.03 14.43 -16.47
CA SER A 414 15.00 13.42 -16.88
C SER A 414 16.34 13.54 -16.15
N ALA A 415 16.54 14.53 -15.29
CA ALA A 415 17.67 14.54 -14.36
C ALA A 415 17.52 13.50 -13.23
N LEU A 416 16.30 13.02 -12.95
CA LEU A 416 16.02 12.00 -11.92
C LEU A 416 16.17 10.56 -12.44
N ASN A 417 16.33 10.45 -13.75
CA ASN A 417 16.31 9.25 -14.56
C ASN A 417 17.67 8.55 -14.54
N GLN A 418 18.09 8.14 -13.34
CA GLN A 418 19.37 7.49 -13.12
C GLN A 418 19.34 6.66 -11.84
N HIS A 419 20.18 5.64 -11.77
CA HIS A 419 20.42 4.92 -10.54
C HIS A 419 21.48 5.62 -9.70
N PHE A 420 21.03 6.42 -8.75
CA PHE A 420 21.92 6.99 -7.75
C PHE A 420 22.64 5.86 -7.01
N PHE A 421 23.97 5.96 -6.93
CA PHE A 421 24.84 4.91 -6.36
C PHE A 421 24.67 3.52 -7.01
N GLY A 422 24.18 3.45 -8.26
CA GLY A 422 23.93 2.21 -8.97
C GLY A 422 22.75 1.38 -8.43
N ARG A 423 21.87 1.99 -7.61
CA ARG A 423 20.73 1.31 -6.99
C ARG A 423 19.41 2.05 -7.23
N THR A 424 18.30 1.31 -7.10
CA THR A 424 16.98 1.90 -6.93
C THR A 424 16.78 2.34 -5.50
N HIS A 425 15.94 3.36 -5.31
CA HIS A 425 15.58 3.90 -3.99
C HIS A 425 14.06 4.08 -3.85
N HIS A 426 13.32 3.20 -4.53
CA HIS A 426 11.89 3.34 -4.74
C HIS A 426 11.10 3.17 -3.45
N GLN A 427 9.98 3.89 -3.33
CA GLN A 427 9.05 3.72 -2.22
C GLN A 427 7.99 2.65 -2.58
N HIS A 428 8.06 1.50 -1.91
CA HIS A 428 7.09 0.40 -2.07
C HIS A 428 6.31 0.12 -0.79
N ALA A 429 5.84 1.18 -0.13
CA ALA A 429 4.93 1.15 1.01
C ALA A 429 4.36 2.57 1.23
N ALA A 430 3.22 2.70 1.89
CA ALA A 430 2.81 4.02 2.35
C ALA A 430 3.77 4.51 3.45
N PRO A 431 4.06 5.82 3.53
CA PRO A 431 4.78 6.38 4.67
C PRO A 431 4.00 6.14 5.98
N LEU A 432 4.66 6.23 7.12
CA LEU A 432 3.96 6.33 8.41
C LEU A 432 3.73 7.79 8.78
N LEU A 433 2.61 8.09 9.42
CA LEU A 433 2.31 9.39 10.01
C LEU A 433 2.02 9.21 11.49
N TRP A 434 2.69 9.99 12.35
CA TRP A 434 2.50 9.91 13.78
C TRP A 434 2.59 11.28 14.45
N ASN A 435 1.60 11.63 15.25
CA ASN A 435 1.65 12.80 16.13
C ASN A 435 2.39 12.42 17.42
N SER A 436 3.71 12.63 17.43
CA SER A 436 4.60 12.42 18.57
C SER A 436 4.46 13.54 19.60
N ARG A 437 4.66 13.21 20.88
CA ARG A 437 4.76 14.20 21.97
C ARG A 437 6.14 14.88 22.02
N GLU A 438 7.15 14.23 21.45
CA GLU A 438 8.54 14.65 21.48
C GLU A 438 8.88 15.56 20.29
N HIS A 439 8.39 15.22 19.09
CA HIS A 439 8.80 15.88 17.84
C HIS A 439 7.64 16.51 17.06
N GLY A 440 6.40 16.45 17.58
CA GLY A 440 5.21 16.86 16.85
C GLY A 440 4.80 15.84 15.78
N THR A 441 4.19 16.28 14.68
CA THR A 441 3.85 15.36 13.58
C THR A 441 5.11 14.87 12.89
N MET A 442 5.25 13.55 12.77
CA MET A 442 6.39 12.87 12.18
C MET A 442 5.96 12.03 10.97
N LEU A 443 6.89 11.87 10.03
CA LEU A 443 6.81 10.93 8.92
C LEU A 443 7.95 9.93 9.00
N PHE A 444 7.68 8.68 8.61
CA PHE A 444 8.72 7.67 8.42
C PHE A 444 8.59 6.99 7.06
N CYS A 445 9.73 6.69 6.43
CA CYS A 445 9.80 5.99 5.16
C CYS A 445 11.01 5.07 5.09
N TRP A 446 10.92 4.05 4.25
CA TRP A 446 12.02 3.13 4.02
C TRP A 446 11.99 2.65 2.57
N GLY A 447 12.75 3.32 1.72
CA GLY A 447 12.88 2.95 0.32
C GLY A 447 13.78 1.73 0.12
N GLU A 448 13.76 1.21 -1.10
CA GLU A 448 14.70 0.18 -1.53
C GLU A 448 16.15 0.60 -1.31
N ASN A 449 17.00 -0.37 -0.95
CA ASN A 449 18.46 -0.18 -0.84
C ASN A 449 18.91 1.04 0.00
N SER A 450 18.05 1.52 0.91
CA SER A 450 18.26 2.73 1.70
C SER A 450 18.01 2.46 3.18
N GLU A 451 18.31 3.45 4.02
CA GLU A 451 17.99 3.45 5.43
C GLU A 451 16.52 3.80 5.70
N LEU A 452 16.01 3.40 6.87
CA LEU A 452 14.81 3.99 7.47
C LEU A 452 15.08 5.46 7.73
N ARG A 453 14.13 6.35 7.42
CA ARG A 453 14.26 7.80 7.65
C ARG A 453 13.09 8.34 8.45
N ALA A 454 13.40 9.27 9.35
CA ALA A 454 12.44 10.02 10.15
C ALA A 454 12.46 11.50 9.76
N TRP A 455 11.28 12.11 9.71
CA TRP A 455 11.08 13.51 9.36
C TRP A 455 10.03 14.13 10.28
N THR A 456 10.10 15.42 10.57
CA THR A 456 8.93 16.18 11.06
C THR A 456 8.08 16.64 9.89
N LEU A 457 6.79 16.85 10.10
CA LEU A 457 5.87 17.52 9.17
C LEU A 457 5.23 18.73 9.84
N ALA A 458 5.50 19.93 9.32
CA ALA A 458 4.81 21.13 9.77
C ALA A 458 3.43 21.28 9.11
N ALA A 459 2.53 22.07 9.70
CA ALA A 459 1.18 22.30 9.18
C ALA A 459 1.15 22.93 7.78
N ASN A 460 2.21 23.65 7.38
CA ASN A 460 2.37 24.16 6.02
C ASN A 460 2.90 23.12 5.02
N GLY A 461 3.05 21.86 5.44
CA GLY A 461 3.55 20.77 4.62
C GLY A 461 5.07 20.63 4.56
N LYS A 462 5.83 21.54 5.19
CA LYS A 462 7.30 21.43 5.19
C LYS A 462 7.73 20.18 5.98
N ALA A 463 8.32 19.23 5.29
CA ALA A 463 9.01 18.10 5.90
C ALA A 463 10.47 18.46 6.22
N THR A 464 10.94 18.11 7.43
CA THR A 464 12.33 18.37 7.85
C THR A 464 12.97 17.08 8.35
N TYR A 465 14.14 16.74 7.81
CA TYR A 465 14.86 15.52 8.16
C TYR A 465 15.25 15.52 9.63
N LEU A 466 15.06 14.39 10.29
CA LEU A 466 15.43 14.20 11.69
C LEU A 466 16.59 13.23 11.85
N ALA A 467 16.47 12.01 11.32
CA ALA A 467 17.41 10.90 11.56
C ALA A 467 17.23 9.77 10.54
N CYS A 468 18.21 8.86 10.46
CA CYS A 468 18.07 7.58 9.76
C CYS A 468 18.61 6.38 10.56
N SER A 469 18.25 5.15 10.16
CA SER A 469 18.84 3.92 10.71
C SER A 469 20.26 3.70 10.18
N ALA A 470 21.02 2.79 10.80
CA ALA A 470 22.26 2.27 10.20
C ALA A 470 21.97 1.10 9.24
N GLU A 471 20.84 0.44 9.45
CA GLU A 471 20.38 -0.72 8.74
C GLU A 471 19.78 -0.30 7.40
N VAL A 472 20.07 -1.08 6.37
CA VAL A 472 19.66 -0.86 4.99
C VAL A 472 18.79 -2.02 4.52
N ALA A 473 17.68 -1.72 3.84
CA ALA A 473 16.85 -2.75 3.22
C ALA A 473 17.58 -3.41 2.04
N SER A 474 17.42 -4.72 1.86
CA SER A 474 18.06 -5.48 0.76
C SER A 474 19.58 -5.42 0.77
N ALA A 475 20.22 -5.29 1.94
CA ALA A 475 21.68 -5.11 2.05
C ALA A 475 22.52 -6.25 1.43
N GLN A 476 21.95 -7.44 1.23
CA GLN A 476 22.60 -8.59 0.59
C GLN A 476 22.25 -8.72 -0.90
N ALA A 477 21.45 -7.81 -1.46
CA ALA A 477 21.21 -7.75 -2.89
C ALA A 477 22.45 -7.14 -3.59
N THR A 478 23.21 -8.01 -4.26
CA THR A 478 24.46 -7.66 -4.95
C THR A 478 24.27 -7.38 -6.44
N GLY A 479 23.13 -7.76 -7.02
CA GLY A 479 22.81 -7.45 -8.41
C GLY A 479 22.55 -5.96 -8.59
N GLN A 480 22.85 -5.42 -9.77
CA GLN A 480 22.36 -4.13 -10.19
C GLN A 480 20.87 -4.31 -10.56
N PHE A 481 19.90 -3.55 -10.01
CA PHE A 481 19.97 -2.27 -9.28
C PHE A 481 19.70 -2.39 -7.76
N GLY A 482 20.12 -3.47 -7.13
CA GLY A 482 19.84 -3.76 -5.72
C GLY A 482 18.64 -4.69 -5.56
N GLY A 483 17.87 -4.54 -4.48
CA GLY A 483 16.73 -5.40 -4.19
C GLY A 483 15.47 -4.66 -3.78
N MET A 484 14.33 -5.20 -4.21
CA MET A 484 12.98 -4.73 -3.91
C MET A 484 12.27 -5.70 -2.94
N PRO A 485 11.38 -5.22 -2.07
CA PRO A 485 11.03 -3.83 -1.79
C PRO A 485 11.91 -3.21 -0.70
N GLY A 486 11.62 -1.95 -0.35
CA GLY A 486 12.08 -1.33 0.89
C GLY A 486 11.43 -1.93 2.15
N GLY A 487 11.42 -1.16 3.24
CA GLY A 487 10.88 -1.61 4.52
C GLY A 487 9.35 -1.58 4.60
N MET A 488 8.77 -2.66 5.14
CA MET A 488 7.35 -2.74 5.47
C MET A 488 7.15 -2.41 6.95
N MET A 489 6.48 -1.31 7.24
CA MET A 489 6.52 -0.73 8.58
C MET A 489 5.14 -0.49 9.20
N CYS A 490 5.13 -0.45 10.53
CA CYS A 490 4.08 0.20 11.32
C CYS A 490 4.70 0.90 12.54
N LEU A 491 3.89 1.71 13.22
CA LEU A 491 4.29 2.38 14.44
C LEU A 491 3.35 2.05 15.59
N THR A 492 3.90 1.94 16.79
CA THR A 492 3.13 1.90 18.03
C THR A 492 3.54 2.99 19.00
N SER A 493 2.61 3.48 19.80
CA SER A 493 2.89 4.35 20.95
C SER A 493 1.74 4.26 21.95
N ASN A 494 1.97 4.78 23.15
CA ASN A 494 0.90 5.21 24.05
C ASN A 494 0.74 6.72 23.88
N GLY A 495 -0.25 7.18 23.12
CA GLY A 495 -0.46 8.60 22.82
C GLY A 495 -0.68 9.48 24.07
N ALA A 496 -1.01 8.88 25.22
CA ALA A 496 -1.14 9.58 26.49
C ALA A 496 0.21 9.81 27.22
N VAL A 497 1.28 9.11 26.82
CA VAL A 497 2.56 9.04 27.56
C VAL A 497 3.74 9.28 26.61
N ALA A 498 4.61 10.21 26.99
CA ALA A 498 5.83 10.49 26.25
C ALA A 498 6.81 9.31 26.26
N ASN A 499 7.71 9.26 25.28
CA ASN A 499 8.79 8.28 25.12
C ASN A 499 8.33 6.82 25.01
N THR A 500 7.20 6.61 24.33
CA THR A 500 6.61 5.27 24.13
C THR A 500 6.63 4.78 22.68
N GLY A 501 6.99 5.65 21.73
CA GLY A 501 6.97 5.38 20.29
C GLY A 501 7.99 4.32 19.84
N VAL A 502 7.52 3.33 19.10
CA VAL A 502 8.33 2.28 18.47
C VAL A 502 7.95 2.16 16.99
N VAL A 503 8.93 2.28 16.10
CA VAL A 503 8.75 1.88 14.69
C VAL A 503 9.13 0.41 14.55
N TRP A 504 8.19 -0.39 14.05
CA TRP A 504 8.40 -1.80 13.72
C TRP A 504 8.56 -1.93 12.21
N ALA A 505 9.60 -2.62 11.77
CA ALA A 505 9.89 -2.77 10.36
C ALA A 505 10.33 -4.19 10.02
N CYS A 506 9.71 -4.77 9.00
CA CYS A 506 10.24 -5.93 8.30
C CYS A 506 11.01 -5.45 7.06
N ILE A 507 12.26 -5.92 6.90
CA ILE A 507 13.07 -5.69 5.70
C ILE A 507 13.52 -7.02 5.10
N PRO A 508 13.68 -7.12 3.77
CA PRO A 508 14.32 -8.27 3.15
C PRO A 508 15.85 -8.17 3.26
N TYR A 509 16.54 -9.32 3.29
CA TYR A 509 17.99 -9.35 3.13
C TYR A 509 18.42 -9.23 1.67
N GLY A 510 17.80 -9.99 0.77
CA GLY A 510 18.07 -9.97 -0.67
C GLY A 510 16.98 -9.25 -1.47
N ASP A 511 16.94 -9.51 -2.78
CA ASP A 511 15.87 -9.01 -3.65
C ASP A 511 14.63 -9.92 -3.56
N ALA A 512 13.65 -9.49 -2.76
CA ALA A 512 12.41 -10.23 -2.57
C ALA A 512 11.49 -10.17 -3.80
N ASN A 513 11.70 -9.24 -4.73
CA ASN A 513 10.93 -9.16 -5.96
C ASN A 513 11.21 -10.38 -6.85
N THR A 514 12.48 -10.73 -7.01
CA THR A 514 12.94 -11.78 -7.94
C THR A 514 13.22 -13.12 -7.27
N THR A 515 13.34 -13.16 -5.94
CA THR A 515 13.60 -14.38 -5.18
C THR A 515 12.85 -14.42 -3.85
N VAL A 516 12.73 -15.61 -3.26
CA VAL A 516 12.30 -15.75 -1.88
C VAL A 516 13.51 -15.57 -0.99
N THR A 517 13.46 -14.61 -0.07
CA THR A 517 14.58 -14.27 0.81
C THR A 517 14.16 -14.23 2.27
N ASN A 518 15.14 -14.35 3.16
CA ASN A 518 14.92 -14.19 4.59
C ASN A 518 14.57 -12.72 4.91
N GLY A 519 13.74 -12.54 5.93
CA GLY A 519 13.42 -11.23 6.50
C GLY A 519 14.17 -10.95 7.80
N ARG A 520 14.24 -9.67 8.16
CA ARG A 520 14.70 -9.17 9.45
C ARG A 520 13.60 -8.28 10.02
N LEU A 521 13.20 -8.52 11.26
CA LEU A 521 12.26 -7.69 12.01
C LEU A 521 13.06 -6.79 12.96
N LEU A 522 12.84 -5.49 12.88
CA LEU A 522 13.53 -4.47 13.66
C LEU A 522 12.52 -3.63 14.43
N ALA A 523 12.89 -3.22 15.64
CA ALA A 523 12.17 -2.25 16.43
C ALA A 523 13.09 -1.05 16.71
N TYR A 524 12.65 0.15 16.36
CA TYR A 524 13.41 1.39 16.55
C TYR A 524 12.75 2.30 17.57
N ASP A 525 13.57 3.02 18.33
CA ASP A 525 13.11 4.14 19.16
C ASP A 525 12.70 5.30 18.26
N ALA A 526 11.40 5.60 18.23
CA ALA A 526 10.86 6.71 17.46
C ALA A 526 10.95 8.05 18.21
N THR A 527 11.37 8.03 19.48
CA THR A 527 11.27 9.14 20.43
C THR A 527 12.62 9.79 20.70
N THR A 528 13.68 9.00 20.81
CA THR A 528 15.02 9.50 21.14
C THR A 528 16.04 9.05 20.11
N PHE A 529 16.72 10.01 19.48
CA PHE A 529 17.73 9.72 18.47
C PHE A 529 19.14 9.61 19.06
N GLY A 530 19.89 8.64 18.53
CA GLY A 530 21.33 8.54 18.66
C GLY A 530 22.06 9.57 17.81
N THR A 531 23.37 9.41 17.70
CA THR A 531 24.22 10.26 16.89
C THR A 531 25.30 9.39 16.29
N PHE A 532 25.44 9.43 14.97
CA PHE A 532 26.51 8.79 14.23
C PHE A 532 27.84 9.50 14.50
N GLY A 533 28.95 8.88 14.10
CA GLY A 533 30.29 9.46 14.29
C GLY A 533 30.51 10.80 13.60
N ASP A 534 29.75 11.10 12.55
CA ASP A 534 29.78 12.38 11.81
C ASP A 534 28.87 13.47 12.41
N GLY A 535 28.18 13.17 13.51
CA GLY A 535 27.26 14.10 14.18
C GLY A 535 25.82 14.06 13.67
N SER A 536 25.53 13.36 12.58
CA SER A 536 24.16 13.15 12.09
C SER A 536 23.36 12.26 13.06
N LYS A 537 22.04 12.37 13.05
CA LYS A 537 21.18 11.67 14.04
C LYS A 537 20.81 10.27 13.56
N GLN A 538 20.77 9.35 14.51
CA GLN A 538 20.52 7.93 14.27
C GLN A 538 19.23 7.47 14.93
N LEU A 539 18.38 6.75 14.19
CA LEU A 539 17.31 5.94 14.77
C LEU A 539 17.93 4.74 15.49
N ARG A 540 17.70 4.63 16.80
CA ARG A 540 18.32 3.58 17.62
C ARG A 540 17.51 2.30 17.51
N VAL A 541 18.19 1.20 17.19
CA VAL A 541 17.62 -0.14 17.31
C VAL A 541 17.39 -0.45 18.79
N LEU A 542 16.14 -0.72 19.15
CA LEU A 542 15.75 -1.24 20.45
C LEU A 542 15.85 -2.75 20.50
N TRP A 543 15.54 -3.40 19.38
CA TRP A 543 15.53 -4.84 19.24
C TRP A 543 15.66 -5.26 17.78
N ASP A 544 16.32 -6.39 17.55
CA ASP A 544 16.58 -6.96 16.24
C ASP A 544 16.41 -8.48 16.26
N SER A 545 15.62 -9.00 15.32
CA SER A 545 15.39 -10.44 15.18
C SER A 545 16.68 -11.20 14.86
N GLN A 546 17.64 -10.58 14.17
CA GLN A 546 18.92 -11.21 13.84
C GLN A 546 19.73 -11.53 15.10
N ASP A 547 19.85 -10.55 16.02
CA ASP A 547 20.56 -10.73 17.29
C ASP A 547 19.91 -11.78 18.20
N TRP A 548 18.60 -12.00 18.01
CA TRP A 548 17.82 -12.99 18.74
C TRP A 548 17.73 -14.35 18.02
N ASN A 549 18.43 -14.51 16.88
CA ASN A 549 18.39 -15.71 16.05
C ASN A 549 16.96 -16.13 15.64
N LEU A 550 16.09 -15.14 15.38
CA LEU A 550 14.73 -15.34 14.91
C LEU A 550 14.70 -15.12 13.39
N THR A 551 14.42 -16.21 12.67
CA THR A 551 14.45 -16.24 11.20
C THR A 551 13.07 -16.51 10.60
N PHE A 552 12.73 -15.82 9.53
CA PHE A 552 11.51 -16.03 8.76
C PHE A 552 11.73 -15.67 7.28
N LEU A 553 10.85 -16.15 6.40
CA LEU A 553 10.82 -15.74 4.99
C LEU A 553 10.05 -14.43 4.87
N PHE A 554 10.68 -13.41 4.28
CA PHE A 554 10.10 -12.07 4.14
C PHE A 554 8.83 -12.12 3.29
N CYS A 555 7.75 -11.49 3.77
CA CYS A 555 6.51 -11.32 3.02
C CYS A 555 6.45 -9.91 2.43
N LYS A 556 6.34 -9.80 1.10
CA LYS A 556 6.28 -8.51 0.42
C LYS A 556 4.96 -7.77 0.70
N PHE A 557 5.00 -6.44 0.59
CA PHE A 557 3.86 -5.52 0.66
C PHE A 557 3.04 -5.54 1.97
N THR A 558 3.44 -6.36 2.94
CA THR A 558 2.68 -6.62 4.15
C THR A 558 3.52 -6.22 5.36
N PRO A 559 3.17 -5.13 6.06
CA PRO A 559 3.87 -4.75 7.27
C PRO A 559 3.50 -5.66 8.45
N PRO A 560 4.35 -5.70 9.48
CA PRO A 560 3.94 -6.28 10.75
C PRO A 560 2.73 -5.51 11.30
N VAL A 561 1.86 -6.22 12.02
CA VAL A 561 0.77 -5.60 12.79
C VAL A 561 1.15 -5.65 14.25
N VAL A 562 0.95 -4.56 14.98
CA VAL A 562 1.22 -4.53 16.42
C VAL A 562 0.00 -4.01 17.16
N ALA A 563 -0.53 -4.87 18.01
CA ALA A 563 -1.70 -4.57 18.81
C ALA A 563 -1.73 -5.49 20.05
N ASN A 564 -2.21 -4.93 21.16
CA ASN A 564 -2.51 -5.68 22.38
C ASN A 564 -1.29 -6.46 22.88
N GLY A 565 -0.12 -5.81 22.90
CA GLY A 565 1.12 -6.39 23.41
C GLY A 565 1.78 -7.44 22.50
N LYS A 566 1.27 -7.64 21.28
CA LYS A 566 1.79 -8.63 20.33
C LYS A 566 2.15 -8.01 18.98
N VAL A 567 3.20 -8.57 18.37
CA VAL A 567 3.64 -8.28 16.99
C VAL A 567 3.31 -9.49 16.12
N TYR A 568 2.54 -9.30 15.06
CA TYR A 568 2.13 -10.32 14.11
C TYR A 568 2.88 -10.12 12.81
N VAL A 569 3.70 -11.10 12.41
CA VAL A 569 4.54 -11.04 11.21
C VAL A 569 4.10 -12.11 10.21
N PRO A 570 3.42 -11.71 9.12
CA PRO A 570 3.19 -12.59 7.98
C PRO A 570 4.50 -13.01 7.32
N THR A 571 4.57 -14.26 6.88
CA THR A 571 5.78 -14.83 6.27
C THR A 571 5.44 -15.59 4.99
N TYR A 572 6.38 -15.59 4.04
CA TYR A 572 6.32 -16.46 2.85
C TYR A 572 6.62 -17.95 3.14
N GLY A 573 6.53 -18.34 4.41
CA GLY A 573 6.58 -19.72 4.87
C GLY A 573 5.21 -20.24 5.32
N ALA A 574 4.13 -19.74 4.71
CA ALA A 574 2.75 -20.13 4.99
C ALA A 574 2.36 -20.04 6.47
N ARG A 575 2.81 -18.97 7.16
CA ARG A 575 2.49 -18.76 8.58
C ARG A 575 2.56 -17.30 9.00
N ILE A 576 1.93 -17.01 10.15
CA ILE A 576 2.12 -15.76 10.91
C ILE A 576 2.94 -16.09 12.16
N ASP A 577 4.10 -15.45 12.32
CA ASP A 577 4.88 -15.53 13.56
C ASP A 577 4.39 -14.45 14.54
N VAL A 578 4.06 -14.83 15.78
CA VAL A 578 3.54 -13.93 16.81
C VAL A 578 4.58 -13.75 17.90
N TYR A 579 4.96 -12.50 18.17
CA TYR A 579 5.95 -12.12 19.17
C TYR A 579 5.32 -11.28 20.27
N GLY A 580 5.94 -11.28 21.44
CA GLY A 580 5.59 -10.42 22.58
C GLY A 580 6.79 -10.21 23.48
N LEU A 581 6.65 -9.38 24.52
CA LEU A 581 7.75 -9.10 25.46
C LEU A 581 8.33 -10.41 26.05
N ALA A 582 9.66 -10.46 26.13
CA ALA A 582 10.38 -11.64 26.63
C ALA A 582 10.08 -11.94 28.11
#